data_AF-J6HSH7-F1
#
_entry.id   AF-J6HSH7-F1
#
_cell.length_a   1.000
_cell.length_b   1.000
_cell.length_c   1.000
_cell.angle_alpha   90.00
_cell.angle_beta   90.00
_cell.angle_gamma   90.00
#
_symmetry.space_group_name_H-M   'P 1'
#
loop_
_entity.id
_entity.type
_entity.pdbx_description
1 polymer ?
#
loop_
_entity_poly.entity_id
_entity_poly.type
_entity_poly.pdbx_seq_one_letter_code
_entity_poly.pdbx_strand_id
1 'polypeptide(L)'
;MTTKLIHPYFGALDTCAVEGVSKDDSYDVLWEQEIPYKDSIIWVSFWFSKGDNLLKERLDAFEAFIKNLPKREEQARKALIQYLKEHPDYFNHFKEKTKKAPCDIETFVSELELDIIDFWYPQEEEADVDMYFAPYYGEDVEEEEVISIQFALSGEILSIDWEE
;
A
#
# COMPACT_ATOMS: atom_id res chain seq x y z
N MET A 1 26.41 -6.75 -11.15
CA MET A 1 24.99 -6.52 -10.86
C MET A 1 24.48 -7.76 -10.18
N THR A 2 23.91 -7.63 -8.98
CA THR A 2 23.41 -8.77 -8.21
C THR A 2 21.98 -8.99 -8.65
N THR A 3 21.79 -9.93 -9.57
CA THR A 3 20.46 -10.27 -10.09
C THR A 3 19.71 -11.23 -9.17
N LYS A 4 20.41 -11.88 -8.23
CA LYS A 4 19.80 -12.80 -7.25
C LYS A 4 20.24 -12.48 -5.85
N LEU A 5 19.29 -12.44 -4.92
CA LEU A 5 19.55 -12.17 -3.51
C LEU A 5 18.60 -13.02 -2.65
N ILE A 6 19.12 -13.61 -1.58
CA ILE A 6 18.31 -14.32 -0.59
C ILE A 6 18.15 -13.44 0.65
N HIS A 7 16.91 -13.08 0.96
CA HIS A 7 16.52 -12.28 2.12
C HIS A 7 15.77 -13.15 3.15
N PRO A 8 15.96 -12.96 4.47
CA PRO A 8 15.25 -13.74 5.47
C PRO A 8 13.72 -13.67 5.38
N TYR A 9 13.19 -12.49 5.02
CA TYR A 9 11.75 -12.26 4.85
C TYR A 9 11.24 -12.61 3.44
N PHE A 10 11.79 -11.97 2.39
CA PHE A 10 11.34 -12.13 1.01
C PHE A 10 11.80 -13.43 0.33
N GLY A 11 12.64 -14.24 0.99
CA GLY A 11 13.17 -15.46 0.40
C GLY A 11 14.15 -15.17 -0.74
N ALA A 12 14.17 -16.03 -1.76
CA ALA A 12 15.04 -15.88 -2.92
C ALA A 12 14.38 -14.96 -3.97
N LEU A 13 14.98 -13.82 -4.22
CA LEU A 13 14.59 -12.85 -5.25
C LEU A 13 15.51 -12.98 -6.47
N ASP A 14 14.94 -12.89 -7.67
CA ASP A 14 15.65 -13.01 -8.95
C ASP A 14 15.16 -11.97 -9.97
N THR A 15 15.90 -10.87 -10.13
CA THR A 15 15.53 -9.74 -11.00
C THR A 15 15.46 -10.12 -12.47
N CYS A 16 16.04 -11.26 -12.88
CA CYS A 16 15.88 -11.76 -14.25
C CYS A 16 14.42 -12.12 -14.57
N ALA A 17 13.56 -12.32 -13.56
CA ALA A 17 12.13 -12.56 -13.76
C ALA A 17 11.41 -11.35 -14.40
N VAL A 18 11.85 -10.13 -14.11
CA VAL A 18 11.20 -8.89 -14.53
C VAL A 18 11.90 -8.19 -15.72
N GLU A 19 13.13 -8.62 -16.07
CA GLU A 19 13.92 -8.06 -17.18
C GLU A 19 13.35 -8.36 -18.58
N GLY A 20 12.40 -9.30 -18.71
CA GLY A 20 11.80 -9.72 -19.99
C GLY A 20 10.47 -9.05 -20.37
N VAL A 21 9.89 -8.25 -19.47
CA VAL A 21 8.58 -7.61 -19.65
C VAL A 21 8.72 -6.28 -20.42
N SER A 22 7.69 -5.86 -21.17
CA SER A 22 7.67 -4.70 -22.09
C SER A 22 8.54 -3.53 -21.66
N LYS A 23 9.23 -2.91 -22.63
CA LYS A 23 10.04 -1.69 -22.39
C LYS A 23 9.23 -0.48 -21.94
N ASP A 24 7.90 -0.55 -22.07
CA ASP A 24 6.99 0.54 -21.78
C ASP A 24 6.63 0.61 -20.29
N ASP A 25 6.76 -0.50 -19.54
CA ASP A 25 6.53 -0.55 -18.10
C ASP A 25 7.86 -0.52 -17.35
N SER A 26 8.08 0.50 -16.52
CA SER A 26 9.32 0.63 -15.73
C SER A 26 9.38 -0.34 -14.56
N TYR A 27 8.23 -0.75 -14.02
CA TYR A 27 8.11 -1.65 -12.86
C TYR A 27 7.43 -2.97 -13.22
N ASP A 28 7.70 -4.01 -12.42
CA ASP A 28 7.00 -5.29 -12.45
C ASP A 28 7.08 -5.97 -11.07
N VAL A 29 6.14 -6.86 -10.76
CA VAL A 29 6.09 -7.54 -9.46
C VAL A 29 7.18 -8.60 -9.38
N LEU A 30 8.13 -8.39 -8.47
CA LEU A 30 9.21 -9.35 -8.23
C LEU A 30 8.87 -10.36 -7.13
N TRP A 31 7.99 -9.98 -6.20
CA TRP A 31 7.53 -10.82 -5.11
C TRP A 31 6.16 -10.38 -4.64
N GLU A 32 5.31 -11.32 -4.27
CA GLU A 32 4.00 -11.06 -3.70
C GLU A 32 3.61 -12.16 -2.72
N GLN A 33 2.86 -11.81 -1.68
CA GLN A 33 2.36 -12.78 -0.71
C GLN A 33 1.14 -12.26 0.04
N GLU A 34 0.17 -13.15 0.26
CA GLU A 34 -0.89 -12.98 1.27
C GLU A 34 -0.33 -13.17 2.68
N ILE A 35 -0.52 -12.18 3.55
CA ILE A 35 -0.18 -12.32 4.97
C ILE A 35 -1.43 -12.15 5.85
N PRO A 36 -1.62 -13.01 6.88
CA PRO A 36 -2.71 -12.84 7.82
C PRO A 36 -2.45 -11.59 8.67
N TYR A 37 -3.46 -10.73 8.80
CA TYR A 37 -3.36 -9.50 9.57
C TYR A 37 -4.68 -9.19 10.27
N LYS A 38 -4.67 -9.18 11.61
CA LYS A 38 -5.86 -9.14 12.46
C LYS A 38 -6.84 -10.26 12.06
N ASP A 39 -8.09 -9.91 11.74
CA ASP A 39 -9.15 -10.84 11.33
C ASP A 39 -9.30 -10.91 9.79
N SER A 40 -8.34 -10.40 9.03
CA SER A 40 -8.33 -10.39 7.56
C SER A 40 -7.01 -10.91 6.98
N ILE A 41 -6.92 -10.91 5.65
CA ILE A 41 -5.74 -11.19 4.85
C ILE A 41 -5.40 -9.90 4.10
N ILE A 42 -4.11 -9.56 4.03
CA ILE A 42 -3.62 -8.46 3.19
C ILE A 42 -2.73 -9.02 2.09
N TRP A 43 -2.84 -8.45 0.90
CA TRP A 43 -1.93 -8.72 -0.20
C TRP A 43 -0.72 -7.78 -0.12
N VAL A 44 0.49 -8.31 -0.15
CA VAL A 44 1.71 -7.50 -0.15
C VAL A 44 2.48 -7.74 -1.43
N SER A 45 2.70 -6.69 -2.22
CA SER A 45 3.47 -6.76 -3.47
C SER A 45 4.78 -6.00 -3.34
N PHE A 46 5.82 -6.52 -3.97
CA PHE A 46 7.12 -5.87 -4.10
C PHE A 46 7.38 -5.62 -5.59
N TRP A 47 7.19 -4.36 -5.98
CA TRP A 47 7.39 -3.85 -7.32
C TRP A 47 8.83 -3.44 -7.54
N PHE A 48 9.43 -3.92 -8.62
CA PHE A 48 10.84 -3.71 -8.93
C PHE A 48 11.02 -3.02 -10.28
N SER A 49 11.79 -1.95 -10.30
CA SER A 49 12.21 -1.19 -11.47
C SER A 49 13.22 -2.00 -12.27
N LYS A 50 12.94 -2.19 -13.56
CA LYS A 50 13.77 -3.00 -14.44
C LYS A 50 15.16 -2.38 -14.61
N GLY A 51 16.18 -3.22 -14.50
CA GLY A 51 17.58 -2.81 -14.70
C GLY A 51 18.28 -2.28 -13.45
N ASP A 52 17.57 -2.17 -12.32
CA ASP A 52 18.17 -1.83 -11.04
C ASP A 52 18.83 -3.03 -10.33
N ASN A 53 19.55 -2.75 -9.24
CA ASN A 53 20.17 -3.78 -8.40
C ASN A 53 19.45 -3.91 -7.07
N LEU A 54 19.25 -5.13 -6.60
CA LEU A 54 18.76 -5.39 -5.24
C LEU A 54 19.82 -5.02 -4.19
N LEU A 55 19.41 -4.18 -3.24
CA LEU A 55 20.21 -3.79 -2.09
C LEU A 55 19.60 -4.40 -0.83
N LYS A 56 20.41 -5.19 -0.11
CA LYS A 56 19.97 -5.84 1.13
C LYS A 56 19.44 -4.83 2.14
N GLU A 57 20.10 -3.68 2.30
CA GLU A 57 19.74 -2.65 3.27
C GLU A 57 18.33 -2.08 3.04
N ARG A 58 17.91 -1.95 1.77
CA ARG A 58 16.57 -1.46 1.43
C ARG A 58 15.51 -2.54 1.60
N LEU A 59 15.84 -3.81 1.34
CA LEU A 59 14.98 -4.95 1.71
C LEU A 59 14.81 -5.08 3.23
N ASP A 60 15.89 -4.89 4.00
CA ASP A 60 15.83 -4.86 5.46
C ASP A 60 14.89 -3.74 5.95
N ALA A 61 14.86 -2.59 5.26
CA ALA A 61 13.96 -1.48 5.57
C ALA A 61 12.48 -1.80 5.27
N PHE A 62 12.17 -2.44 4.13
CA PHE A 62 10.82 -2.93 3.85
C PHE A 62 10.36 -3.98 4.88
N GLU A 63 11.24 -4.92 5.26
CA GLU A 63 10.97 -5.87 6.32
C GLU A 63 10.70 -5.16 7.66
N ALA A 64 11.46 -4.12 7.99
CA ALA A 64 11.23 -3.33 9.19
C ALA A 64 9.91 -2.56 9.14
N PHE A 65 9.48 -2.10 7.96
CA PHE A 65 8.18 -1.46 7.78
C PHE A 65 7.04 -2.45 8.05
N ILE A 66 7.02 -3.60 7.37
CA ILE A 66 5.94 -4.58 7.51
C ILE A 66 5.86 -5.20 8.90
N LYS A 67 7.01 -5.43 9.56
CA LYS A 67 7.03 -5.90 10.96
C LYS A 67 6.44 -4.90 11.95
N ASN A 68 6.38 -3.62 11.59
CA ASN A 68 5.76 -2.56 12.38
C ASN A 68 4.36 -2.18 11.88
N LEU A 69 3.73 -3.01 11.04
CA LEU A 69 2.45 -2.71 10.40
C LEU A 69 1.35 -2.23 11.38
N PRO A 70 1.13 -2.82 12.58
CA PRO A 70 0.16 -2.30 13.54
C PRO A 70 0.32 -0.83 13.89
N LYS A 71 1.58 -0.39 14.04
CA LYS A 71 1.90 1.01 14.33
C LYS A 71 1.72 1.89 13.10
N ARG A 72 2.08 1.39 11.91
CA ARG A 72 1.96 2.13 10.64
C ARG A 72 0.50 2.35 10.27
N GLU A 73 -0.33 1.32 10.39
CA GLU A 73 -1.77 1.40 10.19
C GLU A 73 -2.43 2.37 11.18
N GLU A 74 -2.05 2.34 12.46
CA GLU A 74 -2.56 3.31 13.45
C GLU A 74 -2.22 4.76 13.05
N GLN A 75 -0.99 4.99 12.56
CA GLN A 75 -0.56 6.30 12.04
C GLN A 75 -1.37 6.70 10.80
N ALA A 76 -1.55 5.77 9.86
CA ALA A 76 -2.31 5.94 8.63
C ALA A 76 -3.75 6.37 8.92
N ARG A 77 -4.45 5.62 9.78
CA ARG A 77 -5.84 5.91 10.19
C ARG A 77 -5.98 7.26 10.88
N LYS A 78 -5.02 7.63 11.74
CA LYS A 78 -5.01 8.96 12.39
C LYS A 78 -4.86 10.08 11.37
N ALA A 79 -3.96 9.93 10.40
CA ALA A 79 -3.77 10.90 9.34
C ALA A 79 -5.01 11.01 8.45
N LEU A 80 -5.64 9.89 8.08
CA LEU A 80 -6.86 9.86 7.28
C LEU A 80 -8.04 10.54 7.99
N ILE A 81 -8.22 10.30 9.30
CA ILE A 81 -9.25 11.02 10.08
C ILE A 81 -9.02 12.54 10.02
N GLN A 82 -7.77 12.99 10.17
CA GLN A 82 -7.45 14.41 10.12
C GLN A 82 -7.70 14.99 8.71
N TYR A 83 -7.26 14.27 7.67
CA TYR A 83 -7.48 14.65 6.28
C TYR A 83 -8.97 14.82 5.96
N LEU A 84 -9.81 13.84 6.32
CA LEU A 84 -11.25 13.90 6.07
C LEU A 84 -11.96 15.03 6.84
N LYS A 85 -11.43 15.44 8.00
CA LYS A 85 -11.94 16.61 8.74
C LYS A 85 -11.59 17.92 8.06
N GLU A 86 -10.42 17.99 7.43
CA GLU A 86 -9.97 19.16 6.66
C GLU A 86 -10.64 19.23 5.28
N HIS A 87 -11.03 18.07 4.74
CA HIS A 87 -11.63 17.92 3.42
C HIS A 87 -12.96 17.12 3.50
N PRO A 88 -14.02 17.70 4.08
CA PRO A 88 -15.28 16.99 4.34
C PRO A 88 -16.01 16.53 3.07
N ASP A 89 -15.72 17.12 1.91
CA ASP A 89 -16.32 16.73 0.62
C ASP A 89 -16.01 15.27 0.27
N TYR A 90 -14.81 14.76 0.58
CA TYR A 90 -14.47 13.36 0.35
C TYR A 90 -15.29 12.42 1.23
N PHE A 91 -15.50 12.76 2.51
CA PHE A 91 -16.35 11.94 3.36
C PHE A 91 -17.82 11.94 2.89
N ASN A 92 -18.31 13.08 2.40
CA ASN A 92 -19.66 13.17 1.84
C ASN A 92 -19.80 12.33 0.56
N HIS A 93 -18.79 12.30 -0.31
CA HIS A 93 -18.77 11.48 -1.52
C HIS A 93 -19.02 9.99 -1.22
N PHE A 94 -18.33 9.40 -0.24
CA PHE A 94 -18.58 8.02 0.17
C PHE A 94 -19.99 7.79 0.72
N LYS A 95 -20.52 8.77 1.47
CA LYS A 95 -21.88 8.68 1.99
C LYS A 95 -22.94 8.71 0.88
N GLU A 96 -22.66 9.36 -0.24
CA GLU A 96 -23.55 9.38 -1.39
C GLU A 96 -23.48 8.06 -2.18
N LYS A 97 -22.30 7.43 -2.26
CA LYS A 97 -22.09 6.16 -2.98
C LYS A 97 -22.64 4.92 -2.24
N THR A 98 -22.93 4.98 -0.94
CA THR A 98 -23.50 3.83 -0.20
C THR A 98 -24.51 4.21 0.88
N LYS A 99 -25.56 3.39 1.01
CA LYS A 99 -26.56 3.53 2.09
C LYS A 99 -26.07 3.02 3.44
N LYS A 100 -24.90 2.37 3.48
CA LYS A 100 -24.32 1.75 4.68
C LYS A 100 -23.20 2.59 5.32
N ALA A 101 -22.77 3.68 4.69
CA ALA A 101 -21.71 4.52 5.23
C ALA A 101 -22.02 5.00 6.66
N PRO A 102 -21.06 4.92 7.59
CA PRO A 102 -21.18 5.52 8.90
C PRO A 102 -21.48 7.02 8.84
N CYS A 103 -22.08 7.55 9.91
CA CYS A 103 -22.46 8.96 9.98
C CYS A 103 -21.31 9.89 10.38
N ASP A 104 -20.22 9.34 10.94
CA ASP A 104 -19.03 10.06 11.40
C ASP A 104 -17.74 9.48 10.83
N ILE A 105 -16.72 10.34 10.72
CA ILE A 105 -15.43 10.06 10.08
C ILE A 105 -14.66 8.99 10.87
N GLU A 106 -14.69 9.05 12.20
CA GLU A 106 -13.96 8.13 13.05
C GLU A 106 -14.45 6.70 12.89
N THR A 107 -15.77 6.49 12.89
CA THR A 107 -16.36 5.18 12.66
C THR A 107 -16.06 4.68 11.24
N PHE A 108 -16.24 5.55 10.23
CA PHE A 108 -15.89 5.22 8.84
C PHE A 108 -14.45 4.75 8.71
N VAL A 109 -13.49 5.53 9.21
CA VAL A 109 -12.06 5.17 9.14
C VAL A 109 -11.75 3.93 9.99
N SER A 110 -12.51 3.63 11.05
CA SER A 110 -12.28 2.42 11.84
C SER A 110 -12.75 1.15 11.15
N GLU A 111 -13.76 1.26 10.29
CA GLU A 111 -14.36 0.15 9.53
C GLU A 111 -13.63 -0.14 8.23
N LEU A 112 -12.82 0.79 7.71
CA LEU A 112 -11.99 0.56 6.53
C LEU A 112 -11.10 -0.67 6.70
N GLU A 113 -11.14 -1.59 5.74
CA GLU A 113 -10.26 -2.74 5.70
C GLU A 113 -8.95 -2.35 5.00
N LEU A 114 -7.82 -2.71 5.61
CA LEU A 114 -6.53 -2.66 4.94
C LEU A 114 -6.48 -3.87 4.01
N ASP A 115 -6.24 -3.64 2.72
CA ASP A 115 -6.34 -4.69 1.71
C ASP A 115 -4.99 -4.98 1.05
N ILE A 116 -4.32 -3.94 0.55
CA ILE A 116 -3.07 -4.08 -0.20
C ILE A 116 -1.97 -3.22 0.43
N ILE A 117 -0.74 -3.72 0.40
CA ILE A 117 0.47 -2.94 0.64
C ILE A 117 1.43 -3.17 -0.52
N ASP A 118 1.80 -2.10 -1.21
CA ASP A 118 2.77 -2.15 -2.29
C ASP A 118 4.09 -1.52 -1.86
N PHE A 119 5.19 -2.23 -2.12
CA PHE A 119 6.55 -1.76 -1.91
C PHE A 119 7.19 -1.45 -3.25
N TRP A 120 7.60 -0.20 -3.46
CA TRP A 120 8.17 0.27 -4.71
C TRP A 120 9.71 0.36 -4.63
N TYR A 121 10.40 -0.30 -5.55
CA TYR A 121 11.86 -0.40 -5.55
C TYR A 121 12.49 -0.14 -6.92
N PRO A 122 13.51 0.72 -7.05
CA PRO A 122 13.83 1.82 -6.15
C PRO A 122 12.94 3.01 -6.52
N GLN A 123 12.37 3.66 -5.51
CA GLN A 123 11.85 5.01 -5.67
C GLN A 123 12.91 6.02 -5.24
N GLU A 124 13.13 7.03 -6.07
CA GLU A 124 13.84 8.27 -5.74
C GLU A 124 12.80 9.39 -5.81
N GLU A 125 12.63 10.14 -4.72
CA GLU A 125 11.70 11.29 -4.61
C GLU A 125 10.19 10.95 -4.55
N GLU A 126 9.79 9.70 -4.80
CA GLU A 126 8.41 9.22 -4.62
C GLU A 126 8.26 8.32 -3.36
N ALA A 127 7.03 7.89 -3.08
CA ALA A 127 6.72 7.03 -1.95
C ALA A 127 7.35 5.65 -2.11
N ASP A 128 7.86 5.11 -0.99
CA ASP A 128 8.42 3.77 -0.97
C ASP A 128 7.32 2.71 -0.78
N VAL A 129 6.25 3.08 -0.09
CA VAL A 129 5.19 2.17 0.32
C VAL A 129 3.83 2.82 0.14
N ASP A 130 2.93 2.12 -0.53
CA ASP A 130 1.53 2.48 -0.60
C ASP A 130 0.70 1.52 0.26
N MET A 131 -0.16 2.10 1.11
CA MET A 131 -1.04 1.36 2.01
C MET A 131 -2.49 1.62 1.62
N TYR A 132 -3.14 0.61 1.07
CA TYR A 132 -4.47 0.73 0.47
C TYR A 132 -5.57 0.29 1.41
N PHE A 133 -6.50 1.20 1.68
CA PHE A 133 -7.72 0.93 2.41
C PHE A 133 -8.88 0.87 1.46
N ALA A 134 -9.65 -0.20 1.57
CA ALA A 134 -10.86 -0.40 0.81
C ALA A 134 -12.06 0.19 1.56
N PRO A 135 -12.68 1.27 1.06
CA PRO A 135 -13.91 1.80 1.61
C PRO A 135 -15.09 0.87 1.39
N TYR A 136 -15.23 0.27 0.20
CA TYR A 136 -16.33 -0.63 -0.12
C TYR A 136 -15.95 -1.64 -1.21
N TYR A 137 -16.36 -2.90 -1.03
CA TYR A 137 -16.30 -3.95 -2.04
C TYR A 137 -17.68 -4.60 -2.25
N GLY A 138 -17.97 -5.03 -3.48
CA GLY A 138 -19.09 -5.92 -3.81
C GLY A 138 -20.18 -5.31 -4.70
N GLU A 139 -21.23 -6.11 -4.96
CA GLU A 139 -22.28 -5.83 -5.97
C GLU A 139 -23.11 -4.56 -5.73
N ASP A 140 -23.04 -3.97 -4.53
CA ASP A 140 -23.75 -2.74 -4.15
C ASP A 140 -22.91 -1.47 -4.41
N VAL A 141 -21.69 -1.60 -4.94
CA VAL A 141 -20.76 -0.48 -5.21
C VAL A 141 -20.73 -0.21 -6.71
N GLU A 142 -21.06 1.02 -7.13
CA GLU A 142 -21.08 1.37 -8.56
C GLU A 142 -19.68 1.46 -9.17
N GLU A 143 -18.70 1.93 -8.40
CA GLU A 143 -17.28 2.09 -8.77
C GLU A 143 -16.41 1.78 -7.54
N GLU A 144 -15.49 0.83 -7.67
CA GLU A 144 -14.52 0.51 -6.62
C GLU A 144 -13.54 1.68 -6.52
N GLU A 145 -13.51 2.33 -5.35
CA GLU A 145 -12.54 3.38 -5.05
C GLU A 145 -11.65 2.87 -3.92
N VAL A 146 -10.36 3.19 -3.96
CA VAL A 146 -9.40 2.78 -2.94
C VAL A 146 -8.68 4.01 -2.40
N ILE A 147 -8.42 4.01 -1.10
CA ILE A 147 -7.68 5.08 -0.42
C ILE A 147 -6.24 4.63 -0.27
N SER A 148 -5.31 5.29 -0.95
CA SER A 148 -3.88 5.04 -0.78
C SER A 148 -3.28 6.01 0.24
N ILE A 149 -2.59 5.48 1.24
CA ILE A 149 -1.77 6.28 2.15
C ILE A 149 -0.32 5.98 1.86
N GLN A 150 0.38 6.99 1.35
CA GLN A 150 1.75 6.85 0.85
C GLN A 150 2.77 7.13 1.95
N PHE A 151 3.78 6.27 2.07
CA PHE A 151 4.83 6.36 3.08
C PHE A 151 6.22 6.35 2.46
N ALA A 152 7.13 7.10 3.09
CA ALA A 152 8.55 6.82 3.01
C ALA A 152 8.91 5.58 3.86
N LEU A 153 10.06 4.95 3.63
CA LEU A 153 10.56 3.84 4.46
C LEU A 153 10.81 4.22 5.93
N SER A 154 11.04 5.50 6.21
CA SER A 154 11.07 6.04 7.59
C SER A 154 9.71 5.88 8.29
N GLY A 155 8.65 5.72 7.50
CA GLY A 155 7.23 5.73 7.81
C GLY A 155 6.68 7.09 8.17
N GLU A 156 7.31 8.13 7.63
CA GLU A 156 6.66 9.42 7.38
C GLU A 156 5.57 9.22 6.31
N ILE A 157 4.41 9.85 6.52
CA ILE A 157 3.32 9.88 5.54
C ILE A 157 3.59 11.03 4.58
N LEU A 158 3.58 10.74 3.28
CA LEU A 158 3.90 11.69 2.22
C LEU A 158 2.63 12.29 1.60
N SER A 159 1.64 11.46 1.32
CA SER A 159 0.35 11.86 0.76
C SER A 159 -0.77 10.89 1.16
N ILE A 160 -2.00 11.32 0.88
CA ILE A 160 -3.19 10.49 0.90
C ILE A 160 -3.86 10.73 -0.44
N ASP A 161 -3.92 9.68 -1.25
CA ASP A 161 -4.41 9.70 -2.61
C ASP A 161 -5.64 8.81 -2.75
N TRP A 162 -6.45 9.15 -3.75
CA TRP A 162 -7.72 8.48 -4.05
C TRP A 162 -7.62 7.90 -5.44
N GLU A 163 -7.78 6.59 -5.56
CA GLU A 163 -7.69 5.87 -6.82
C GLU A 163 -9.09 5.34 -7.21
N GLU A 164 -9.50 5.64 -8.45
CA GLU A 164 -10.72 5.15 -9.13
C GLU A 164 -10.35 4.05 -10.14
#